data_AF-A0AAW0QJI3-F1
#
_entry.id   AF-A0AAW0QJI3-F1
#
_cell.length_a   1.000
_cell.length_b   1.000
_cell.length_c   1.000
_cell.angle_alpha   90.00
_cell.angle_beta   90.00
_cell.angle_gamma   90.00
#
_symmetry.space_group_name_H-M   'P 1'
#
loop_
_entity.id
_entity.type
_entity.pdbx_description
1 polymer ?
#
loop_
_entity_poly.entity_id
_entity_poly.type
_entity_poly.pdbx_seq_one_letter_code
_entity_poly.pdbx_strand_id
1 'polypeptide(L)'
;MAGDTVKAGILKTDGNKRFQNGDFVGAESLYSKAIIADDTNPALYTNRAMARLKLSLWDSAIADCLACLKLNGESMKAHYYLAQAYLELRAFDDAVSHASRAREICATTNDKSLAQVTTLVLRCKKDRWDDAEKRRKRAHRELEEDVLAAMRREKEDSLAAMTPPTADAGGNSSPATTTMEDVGDRRQVAEEWDAKMEQLSRVFESARANDDKRREVPEWAIDDITFAFMVDPVITVSGQSYERASIMEHLRRQPTDPLTREPLRPSDLRPNLALRKACEEFLDENGWAVDW
;
A
#
# COMPACT_ATOMS: atom_id res chain seq x y z
N MET A 1 43.68 3.60 13.16
CA MET A 1 42.60 3.90 14.12
C MET A 1 42.19 5.38 14.07
N ALA A 2 42.92 6.35 14.66
CA ALA A 2 42.50 7.76 14.62
C ALA A 2 42.65 8.43 13.23
N GLY A 3 43.63 8.01 12.42
CA GLY A 3 43.80 8.53 11.05
C GLY A 3 42.71 8.04 10.08
N ASP A 4 42.19 6.84 10.30
CA ASP A 4 41.21 6.21 9.40
C ASP A 4 39.82 6.80 9.59
N THR A 5 39.43 7.14 10.83
CA THR A 5 38.18 7.85 11.14
C THR A 5 38.17 9.28 10.60
N VAL A 6 39.30 10.00 10.66
CA VAL A 6 39.44 11.33 10.04
C VAL A 6 39.31 11.24 8.52
N LYS A 7 39.98 10.26 7.90
CA LYS A 7 39.87 10.01 6.46
C LYS A 7 38.44 9.68 6.04
N ALA A 8 37.76 8.80 6.77
CA ALA A 8 36.34 8.48 6.54
C ALA A 8 35.45 9.73 6.66
N GLY A 9 35.73 10.60 7.64
CA GLY A 9 35.06 11.88 7.80
C GLY A 9 35.18 12.80 6.57
N ILE A 10 36.38 12.95 6.02
CA ILE A 10 36.63 13.76 4.82
C ILE A 10 35.88 13.17 3.61
N LEU A 11 36.03 11.86 3.37
CA LEU A 11 35.35 11.16 2.28
C LEU A 11 33.83 11.28 2.37
N LYS A 12 33.27 11.19 3.58
CA LYS A 12 31.85 11.46 3.84
C LYS A 12 31.46 12.88 3.45
N THR A 13 32.24 13.89 3.86
CA THR A 13 31.92 15.28 3.53
C THR A 13 32.00 15.56 2.04
N ASP A 14 32.94 14.96 1.32
CA ASP A 14 33.03 15.10 -0.14
C ASP A 14 31.91 14.34 -0.84
N GLY A 15 31.53 13.16 -0.33
CA GLY A 15 30.34 12.43 -0.77
C GLY A 15 29.08 13.25 -0.62
N ASN A 16 28.90 13.96 0.51
CA ASN A 16 27.77 14.85 0.73
C ASN A 16 27.73 15.99 -0.30
N LYS A 17 28.88 16.59 -0.66
CA LYS A 17 28.96 17.64 -1.70
C LYS A 17 28.55 17.10 -3.07
N ARG A 18 29.04 15.91 -3.44
CA ARG A 18 28.65 15.25 -4.70
C ARG A 18 27.16 14.95 -4.73
N PHE A 19 26.63 14.45 -3.63
CA PHE A 19 25.20 14.18 -3.48
C PHE A 19 24.35 15.46 -3.66
N GLN A 20 24.75 16.57 -3.03
CA GLN A 20 24.07 17.86 -3.17
C GLN A 20 24.11 18.40 -4.61
N ASN A 21 25.18 18.10 -5.35
CA ASN A 21 25.32 18.46 -6.76
C ASN A 21 24.57 17.51 -7.72
N GLY A 22 23.86 16.50 -7.22
CA GLY A 22 23.15 15.50 -8.02
C GLY A 22 24.03 14.38 -8.59
N ASP A 23 25.34 14.38 -8.29
CA ASP A 23 26.28 13.32 -8.67
C ASP A 23 26.18 12.15 -7.68
N PHE A 24 25.11 11.36 -7.81
CA PHE A 24 24.83 10.25 -6.89
C PHE A 24 25.81 9.09 -7.05
N VAL A 25 26.31 8.85 -8.27
CA VAL A 25 27.33 7.80 -8.53
C VAL A 25 28.66 8.18 -7.87
N GLY A 26 29.10 9.44 -8.03
CA GLY A 26 30.28 9.95 -7.36
C GLY A 26 30.13 9.93 -5.84
N ALA A 27 28.96 10.29 -5.32
CA ALA A 27 28.65 10.20 -3.89
C ALA A 27 28.73 8.77 -3.37
N GLU A 28 28.11 7.80 -4.05
CA GLU A 28 28.17 6.37 -3.69
C GLU A 28 29.61 5.86 -3.63
N SER A 29 30.43 6.22 -4.62
CA SER A 29 31.86 5.85 -4.66
C SER A 29 32.61 6.39 -3.44
N LEU A 30 32.39 7.66 -3.08
CA LEU A 30 33.03 8.28 -1.93
C LEU A 30 32.55 7.69 -0.60
N TYR A 31 31.26 7.42 -0.43
CA TYR A 31 30.75 6.75 0.76
C TYR A 31 31.28 5.31 0.87
N SER A 32 31.42 4.59 -0.24
CA SER A 32 32.01 3.25 -0.22
C SER A 32 33.47 3.27 0.24
N LYS A 33 34.27 4.25 -0.23
CA LYS A 33 35.62 4.48 0.27
C LYS A 33 35.64 4.87 1.74
N ALA A 34 34.65 5.64 2.20
CA ALA A 34 34.53 6.01 3.61
C ALA A 34 34.23 4.79 4.49
N ILE A 35 33.34 3.88 4.05
CA ILE A 35 33.00 2.64 4.77
C ILE A 35 34.21 1.70 4.84
N ILE A 36 35.03 1.62 3.78
CA ILE A 36 36.28 0.84 3.83
C ILE A 36 37.26 1.40 4.86
N ALA A 37 37.25 2.73 5.07
CA ALA A 37 38.11 3.37 6.07
C ALA A 37 37.53 3.28 7.50
N ASP A 38 36.21 3.27 7.65
CA ASP A 38 35.50 3.14 8.93
C ASP A 38 34.15 2.44 8.71
N ASP A 39 34.10 1.14 9.02
CA ASP A 39 32.90 0.30 8.89
C ASP A 39 31.99 0.35 10.13
N THR A 40 32.39 1.10 11.17
CA THR A 40 31.65 1.17 12.43
C THR A 40 30.66 2.33 12.48
N ASN A 41 30.71 3.25 11.50
CA ASN A 41 29.90 4.46 11.47
C ASN A 41 28.56 4.25 10.75
N PRO A 42 27.42 4.21 11.47
CA PRO A 42 26.11 3.93 10.86
C PRO A 42 25.68 4.97 9.83
N ALA A 43 26.14 6.23 9.97
CA ALA A 43 25.75 7.32 9.09
C ALA A 43 26.27 7.14 7.65
N LEU A 44 27.43 6.48 7.48
CA LEU A 44 28.00 6.21 6.16
C LEU A 44 27.11 5.29 5.35
N TYR A 45 26.56 4.26 6.00
CA TYR A 45 25.61 3.34 5.38
C TYR A 45 24.31 4.04 4.98
N THR A 46 23.72 4.88 5.85
CA THR A 46 22.50 5.62 5.48
C THR A 46 22.73 6.62 4.36
N ASN A 47 23.91 7.27 4.33
CA ASN A 47 24.24 8.22 3.27
C ASN A 47 24.43 7.51 1.92
N ARG A 48 25.08 6.33 1.92
CA ARG A 48 25.19 5.49 0.72
C ARG A 48 23.85 4.92 0.28
N ALA A 49 23.02 4.47 1.22
CA ALA A 49 21.67 4.00 0.95
C ALA A 49 20.83 5.10 0.26
N MET A 50 20.91 6.34 0.74
CA MET A 50 20.22 7.48 0.13
C MET A 50 20.69 7.73 -1.32
N ALA A 51 22.00 7.65 -1.59
CA ALA A 51 22.52 7.75 -2.96
C ALA A 51 22.00 6.61 -3.84
N ARG A 52 21.97 5.39 -3.33
CA ARG A 52 21.46 4.20 -4.03
C ARG A 52 19.96 4.27 -4.30
N LEU A 53 19.16 4.82 -3.38
CA LEU A 53 17.75 5.12 -3.63
C LEU A 53 17.58 6.09 -4.80
N LYS A 54 18.40 7.14 -4.89
CA LYS A 54 18.36 8.08 -6.03
C LYS A 54 18.79 7.45 -7.35
N LEU A 55 19.56 6.37 -7.30
CA LEU A 55 19.99 5.58 -8.45
C LEU A 55 19.06 4.39 -8.76
N SER A 56 17.97 4.22 -8.03
CA SER A 56 17.07 3.06 -8.15
C SER A 56 17.71 1.70 -7.87
N LEU A 57 18.76 1.69 -7.04
CA LEU A 57 19.47 0.48 -6.61
C LEU A 57 18.87 -0.05 -5.30
N TRP A 58 17.63 -0.54 -5.38
CA TRP A 58 16.78 -0.85 -4.22
C TRP A 58 17.39 -1.90 -3.28
N ASP A 59 17.81 -3.06 -3.81
CA ASP A 59 18.42 -4.13 -3.01
C ASP A 59 19.70 -3.68 -2.31
N SER A 60 20.50 -2.85 -2.99
CA SER A 60 21.74 -2.31 -2.44
C SER A 60 21.48 -1.26 -1.35
N ALA A 61 20.43 -0.47 -1.50
CA ALA A 61 19.97 0.46 -0.46
C ALA A 61 19.44 -0.29 0.77
N ILE A 62 18.70 -1.38 0.57
CA ILE A 62 18.22 -2.26 1.65
C ILE A 62 19.40 -2.85 2.41
N ALA A 63 20.38 -3.43 1.71
CA ALA A 63 21.57 -4.00 2.33
C ALA A 63 22.32 -2.98 3.21
N ASP A 64 22.46 -1.74 2.72
CA ASP A 64 23.07 -0.65 3.50
C ASP A 64 22.25 -0.27 4.73
N CYS A 65 20.93 -0.16 4.60
CA CYS A 65 20.08 0.18 5.73
C CYS A 65 20.07 -0.93 6.80
N LEU A 66 20.06 -2.19 6.40
CA LEU A 66 20.19 -3.32 7.32
C LEU A 66 21.56 -3.34 8.00
N ALA A 67 22.63 -3.01 7.29
CA ALA A 67 23.96 -2.84 7.90
C ALA A 67 23.97 -1.69 8.92
N CYS A 68 23.33 -0.55 8.60
CA CYS A 68 23.15 0.54 9.55
C CYS A 68 22.41 0.09 10.81
N LEU A 69 21.30 -0.65 10.66
CA LEU A 69 20.49 -1.12 11.78
C LEU A 69 21.20 -2.15 12.66
N LYS A 70 22.14 -2.93 12.10
CA LYS A 70 23.01 -3.81 12.90
C LYS A 70 23.94 -3.02 13.83
N LEU A 71 24.38 -1.83 13.41
CA LEU A 71 25.24 -0.95 14.21
C LEU A 71 24.43 -0.03 15.13
N ASN A 72 23.27 0.43 14.68
CA ASN A 72 22.33 1.28 15.41
C ASN A 72 20.88 0.89 15.09
N GLY A 73 20.28 0.08 15.95
CA GLY A 73 18.91 -0.45 15.76
C GLY A 73 17.79 0.59 15.79
N GLU A 74 18.06 1.84 16.17
CA GLU A 74 17.05 2.91 16.25
C GLU A 74 17.29 4.03 15.23
N SER A 75 17.97 3.73 14.12
CA SER A 75 18.17 4.70 13.04
C SER A 75 16.87 4.98 12.28
N MET A 76 16.21 6.11 12.60
CA MET A 76 15.01 6.58 11.88
C MET A 76 15.22 6.64 10.36
N LYS A 77 16.38 7.16 9.91
CA LYS A 77 16.71 7.28 8.48
C LYS A 77 16.81 5.92 7.80
N ALA A 78 17.41 4.92 8.46
CA ALA A 78 17.53 3.58 7.89
C ALA A 78 16.14 2.95 7.69
N HIS A 79 15.25 3.05 8.68
CA HIS A 79 13.87 2.61 8.54
C HIS A 79 13.10 3.38 7.44
N TYR A 80 13.26 4.70 7.37
CA TYR A 80 12.65 5.54 6.35
C TYR A 80 13.11 5.19 4.93
N TYR A 81 14.39 4.85 4.74
CA TYR A 81 14.95 4.42 3.45
C TYR A 81 14.58 2.98 3.11
N LEU A 82 14.51 2.06 4.08
CA LEU A 82 13.98 0.71 3.88
C LEU A 82 12.54 0.76 3.38
N ALA A 83 11.70 1.55 4.03
CA ALA A 83 10.30 1.71 3.63
C ALA A 83 10.16 2.17 2.18
N GLN A 84 10.96 3.16 1.75
CA GLN A 84 11.00 3.59 0.34
C GLN A 84 11.47 2.49 -0.61
N ALA A 85 12.56 1.78 -0.29
CA ALA A 85 13.08 0.72 -1.15
C ALA A 85 12.08 -0.44 -1.29
N TYR A 86 11.48 -0.88 -0.18
CA TYR A 86 10.47 -1.94 -0.18
C TYR A 86 9.20 -1.54 -0.93
N LEU A 87 8.81 -0.26 -0.86
CA LEU A 87 7.69 0.26 -1.63
C LEU A 87 7.92 0.12 -3.15
N GLU A 88 9.11 0.49 -3.62
CA GLU A 88 9.49 0.34 -5.04
C GLU A 88 9.61 -1.14 -5.47
N LEU A 89 9.98 -2.03 -4.55
CA LEU A 89 9.97 -3.48 -4.77
C LEU A 89 8.59 -4.14 -4.59
N ARG A 90 7.54 -3.36 -4.28
CA ARG A 90 6.18 -3.83 -4.00
C ARG A 90 6.10 -4.82 -2.82
N ALA A 91 7.07 -4.78 -1.92
CA ALA A 91 7.05 -5.47 -0.63
C ALA A 91 6.30 -4.61 0.39
N PHE A 92 4.99 -4.50 0.22
CA PHE A 92 4.18 -3.48 0.89
C PHE A 92 4.10 -3.65 2.41
N ASP A 93 4.08 -4.89 2.92
CA ASP A 93 4.03 -5.14 4.37
C ASP A 93 5.33 -4.71 5.06
N ASP A 94 6.49 -5.01 4.46
CA ASP A 94 7.78 -4.53 4.94
C ASP A 94 7.88 -3.00 4.87
N ALA A 95 7.34 -2.41 3.81
CA ALA A 95 7.30 -0.95 3.65
C ALA A 95 6.48 -0.26 4.76
N VAL A 96 5.27 -0.76 5.06
CA VAL A 96 4.40 -0.24 6.13
C VAL A 96 5.06 -0.43 7.50
N SER A 97 5.66 -1.59 7.75
CA SER A 97 6.35 -1.90 9.01
C SER A 97 7.49 -0.92 9.29
N HIS A 98 8.38 -0.74 8.31
CA HIS A 98 9.52 0.18 8.46
C HIS A 98 9.10 1.66 8.47
N ALA A 99 8.09 2.07 7.70
CA ALA A 99 7.59 3.44 7.74
C ALA A 99 6.99 3.75 9.13
N SER A 100 6.23 2.81 9.70
CA SER A 100 5.63 2.96 11.03
C SER A 100 6.68 3.04 12.13
N ARG A 101 7.73 2.21 12.05
CA ARG A 101 8.85 2.28 12.99
C ARG A 101 9.64 3.59 12.86
N ALA A 102 9.88 4.06 11.63
CA ALA A 102 10.51 5.37 11.41
C ALA A 102 9.68 6.51 12.03
N ARG A 103 8.35 6.46 11.88
CA ARG A 103 7.42 7.46 12.44
C ARG A 103 7.46 7.46 13.97
N GLU A 104 7.45 6.27 14.57
CA GLU A 104 7.53 6.11 16.03
C GLU A 104 8.81 6.75 16.58
N ILE A 105 9.97 6.42 16.01
CA ILE A 105 11.26 7.02 16.41
C ILE A 105 11.23 8.54 16.20
N CYS A 106 10.70 9.00 15.07
CA CYS A 106 10.61 10.44 14.78
C CYS A 106 9.73 11.19 15.78
N ALA A 107 8.63 10.56 16.22
CA ALA A 107 7.73 11.12 17.22
C ALA A 107 8.36 11.16 18.62
N THR A 108 9.09 10.11 19.03
CA THR A 108 9.77 10.05 20.33
C THR A 108 10.94 11.04 20.41
N THR A 109 11.67 11.24 19.31
CA THR A 109 12.77 12.21 19.25
C THR A 109 12.32 13.64 18.95
N ASN A 110 11.02 13.88 18.73
CA ASN A 110 10.46 15.16 18.30
C ASN A 110 11.20 15.75 17.08
N ASP A 111 11.53 14.90 16.11
CA ASP A 111 12.27 15.31 14.92
C ASP A 111 11.34 16.11 13.97
N LYS A 112 11.93 17.00 13.17
CA LYS A 112 11.19 17.86 12.24
C LYS A 112 10.65 17.09 11.04
N SER A 113 11.23 15.93 10.73
CA SER A 113 10.78 15.06 9.65
C SER A 113 9.48 14.32 9.94
N LEU A 114 8.85 14.49 11.10
CA LEU A 114 7.66 13.72 11.51
C LEU A 114 6.53 13.78 10.47
N ALA A 115 6.22 14.97 9.96
CA ALA A 115 5.21 15.13 8.91
C ALA A 115 5.56 14.34 7.64
N GLN A 116 6.81 14.45 7.16
CA GLN A 116 7.26 13.71 5.98
C GLN A 116 7.21 12.19 6.18
N VAL A 117 7.58 11.71 7.37
CA VAL A 117 7.56 10.28 7.69
C VAL A 117 6.11 9.79 7.82
N THR A 118 5.20 10.59 8.40
CA THR A 118 3.77 10.28 8.46
C THR A 118 3.17 10.17 7.04
N THR A 119 3.52 11.08 6.13
CA THR A 119 3.11 10.97 4.71
C THR A 119 3.60 9.67 4.06
N LEU A 120 4.83 9.22 4.38
CA LEU A 120 5.31 7.93 3.88
C LEU A 120 4.48 6.76 4.41
N VAL A 121 4.09 6.76 5.68
CA VAL A 121 3.21 5.73 6.25
C VAL A 121 1.89 5.65 5.48
N LEU A 122 1.25 6.80 5.25
CA LEU A 122 0.01 6.88 4.47
C LEU A 122 0.21 6.33 3.06
N ARG A 123 1.26 6.75 2.35
CA ARG A 123 1.59 6.24 1.02
C ARG A 123 1.78 4.72 1.02
N CYS A 124 2.53 4.17 1.97
CA CYS A 124 2.74 2.72 2.06
C CYS A 124 1.44 1.96 2.31
N LYS A 125 0.56 2.46 3.19
CA LYS A 125 -0.76 1.83 3.45
C LYS A 125 -1.67 1.90 2.22
N LYS A 126 -1.69 3.03 1.51
CA LYS A 126 -2.45 3.19 0.27
C LYS A 126 -1.96 2.22 -0.82
N ASP A 127 -0.66 2.19 -1.11
CA ASP A 127 -0.11 1.36 -2.17
C ASP A 127 -0.34 -0.14 -1.87
N ARG A 128 -0.27 -0.54 -0.59
CA ARG A 128 -0.64 -1.89 -0.12
C ARG A 128 -2.10 -2.22 -0.46
N TRP A 129 -3.01 -1.31 -0.15
CA TRP A 129 -4.44 -1.48 -0.39
C TRP A 129 -4.75 -1.48 -1.90
N ASP A 130 -4.20 -0.55 -2.67
CA ASP A 130 -4.38 -0.49 -4.13
C ASP A 130 -3.92 -1.78 -4.83
N ASP A 131 -2.84 -2.39 -4.33
CA ASP A 131 -2.35 -3.67 -4.83
C ASP A 131 -3.30 -4.83 -4.49
N ALA A 132 -3.74 -4.92 -3.25
CA ALA A 132 -4.71 -5.92 -2.80
C ALA A 132 -6.03 -5.78 -3.57
N GLU A 133 -6.48 -4.55 -3.80
CA GLU A 133 -7.70 -4.21 -4.51
C GLU A 133 -7.61 -4.56 -6.00
N LYS A 134 -6.46 -4.29 -6.65
CA LYS A 134 -6.20 -4.76 -8.02
C LYS A 134 -6.26 -6.28 -8.11
N ARG A 135 -5.69 -7.00 -7.14
CA ARG A 135 -5.74 -8.47 -7.07
C ARG A 135 -7.17 -8.95 -6.89
N ARG A 136 -7.94 -8.34 -5.98
CA ARG A 136 -9.36 -8.65 -5.75
C ARG A 136 -10.20 -8.48 -7.02
N LYS A 137 -10.08 -7.34 -7.70
CA LYS A 137 -10.81 -7.05 -8.95
C LYS A 137 -10.44 -8.00 -10.09
N ARG A 138 -9.17 -8.40 -10.17
CA ARG A 138 -8.72 -9.40 -11.14
C ARG A 138 -9.36 -10.76 -10.85
N ALA A 139 -9.22 -11.25 -9.62
CA ALA A 139 -9.78 -12.54 -9.21
C ALA A 139 -11.31 -12.60 -9.40
N HIS A 140 -12.00 -11.50 -9.12
CA HIS A 140 -13.45 -11.40 -9.34
C HIS A 140 -13.82 -11.55 -10.82
N ARG A 141 -13.08 -10.91 -11.73
CA ARG A 141 -13.31 -11.04 -13.19
C ARG A 141 -12.99 -12.43 -13.71
N GLU A 142 -11.88 -13.01 -13.25
CA GLU A 142 -11.49 -14.39 -13.61
C GLU A 142 -12.56 -15.38 -13.15
N LEU A 143 -13.06 -15.24 -11.92
CA LEU A 143 -14.13 -16.10 -11.41
C LEU A 143 -15.43 -15.99 -12.23
N GLU A 144 -15.85 -14.78 -12.59
CA GLU A 144 -17.02 -14.54 -13.44
C GLU A 144 -16.88 -15.23 -14.81
N GLU A 145 -15.71 -15.10 -15.44
CA GLU A 145 -15.41 -15.73 -16.72
C GLU A 145 -15.40 -17.26 -16.62
N ASP A 146 -14.78 -17.82 -15.58
CA ASP A 146 -14.70 -19.26 -15.33
C ASP A 146 -16.08 -19.87 -15.10
N VAL A 147 -16.93 -19.24 -14.27
CA VAL A 147 -18.27 -19.77 -13.98
C VAL A 147 -19.14 -19.70 -15.23
N LEU A 148 -19.13 -18.59 -15.97
CA LEU A 148 -19.89 -18.47 -17.22
C LEU A 148 -19.39 -19.43 -18.30
N ALA A 149 -18.09 -19.72 -18.36
CA ALA A 149 -17.54 -20.72 -19.26
C ALA A 149 -18.00 -22.14 -18.87
N ALA A 150 -18.00 -22.48 -17.59
CA ALA A 150 -18.49 -23.77 -17.09
C ALA A 150 -19.99 -23.96 -17.39
N MET A 151 -20.82 -22.94 -17.14
CA MET A 151 -22.25 -22.98 -17.45
C MET A 151 -22.52 -23.14 -18.94
N ARG A 152 -21.73 -22.50 -19.81
CA ARG A 152 -21.85 -22.67 -21.27
C ARG A 152 -21.56 -24.11 -21.70
N ARG A 153 -20.52 -24.73 -21.14
CA ARG A 153 -20.19 -26.14 -21.42
C ARG A 153 -21.32 -27.07 -20.96
N GLU A 154 -21.83 -26.87 -19.76
CA GLU A 154 -22.93 -27.69 -19.23
C GLU A 154 -24.23 -27.51 -20.02
N LYS A 155 -24.50 -26.28 -20.51
CA LYS A 155 -25.56 -26.01 -21.47
C LYS A 155 -25.35 -26.79 -22.78
N GLU A 156 -24.15 -26.73 -23.37
CA GLU A 156 -23.81 -27.46 -24.60
C GLU A 156 -23.99 -28.97 -24.42
N ASP A 157 -23.48 -29.54 -23.32
CA ASP A 157 -23.60 -30.96 -22.99
C ASP A 157 -25.07 -31.37 -22.80
N SER A 158 -25.87 -30.54 -22.11
CA SER A 158 -27.32 -30.76 -21.93
C SER A 158 -28.05 -30.78 -23.26
N LEU A 159 -27.76 -29.82 -24.14
CA LEU A 159 -28.38 -29.73 -25.48
C LEU A 159 -27.90 -30.86 -26.42
N ALA A 160 -26.65 -31.30 -26.27
CA ALA A 160 -26.10 -32.42 -27.02
C ALA A 160 -26.75 -33.74 -26.59
N ALA A 161 -26.94 -33.98 -25.29
CA ALA A 161 -27.62 -35.16 -24.77
C ALA A 161 -29.09 -35.29 -25.23
N MET A 162 -29.75 -34.17 -25.53
CA MET A 162 -31.10 -34.14 -26.12
C MET A 162 -31.11 -34.39 -27.64
N THR A 163 -29.94 -34.35 -28.29
CA THR A 163 -29.83 -34.65 -29.71
C THR A 163 -29.59 -36.16 -29.87
N PRO A 164 -30.45 -36.91 -30.57
CA PRO A 164 -30.19 -38.33 -30.80
C PRO A 164 -28.87 -38.51 -31.57
N PRO A 165 -28.09 -39.57 -31.30
CA PRO A 165 -26.88 -39.84 -32.05
C PRO A 165 -27.23 -39.92 -33.54
N THR A 166 -26.55 -39.14 -34.38
CA THR A 166 -26.68 -39.25 -35.82
C THR A 166 -26.37 -40.69 -36.22
N ALA A 167 -27.34 -41.36 -36.85
CA ALA A 167 -27.21 -42.73 -37.30
C ALA A 167 -25.90 -42.89 -38.07
N ASP A 168 -25.06 -43.79 -37.59
CA ASP A 168 -23.76 -44.13 -38.17
C ASP A 168 -23.93 -44.52 -39.64
N ALA A 169 -22.95 -44.18 -40.47
CA ALA A 169 -23.00 -44.22 -41.94
C ALA A 169 -23.01 -45.64 -42.56
N GLY A 170 -23.67 -46.62 -41.94
CA GLY A 170 -23.63 -48.02 -42.34
C GLY A 170 -24.75 -48.89 -41.79
N GLY A 171 -26.02 -48.46 -41.93
CA GLY A 171 -27.14 -49.31 -41.54
C GLY A 171 -28.49 -48.76 -41.98
N ASN A 172 -29.31 -49.62 -42.58
CA ASN A 172 -30.54 -49.32 -43.29
C ASN A 172 -31.72 -48.94 -42.35
N SER A 173 -31.58 -47.88 -41.54
CA SER A 173 -32.65 -47.34 -40.68
C SER A 173 -33.04 -45.93 -41.11
N SER A 174 -34.34 -45.69 -41.31
CA SER A 174 -34.89 -44.35 -41.56
C SER A 174 -34.38 -43.34 -40.53
N PRO A 175 -34.01 -42.11 -40.93
CA PRO A 175 -33.52 -41.12 -39.99
C PRO A 175 -34.62 -40.80 -38.97
N ALA A 176 -34.29 -40.89 -37.68
CA ALA A 176 -35.16 -40.42 -36.62
C ALA A 176 -35.51 -38.96 -36.92
N THR A 177 -36.76 -38.71 -37.28
CA THR A 177 -37.23 -37.37 -37.63
C THR A 177 -37.45 -36.61 -36.32
N THR A 178 -36.58 -35.62 -36.04
CA THR A 178 -36.74 -34.73 -34.89
C THR A 178 -38.14 -34.13 -34.90
N THR A 179 -38.92 -34.33 -33.84
CA THR A 179 -40.29 -33.84 -33.75
C THR A 179 -40.32 -32.35 -33.42
N MET A 180 -41.41 -31.64 -33.74
CA MET A 180 -41.57 -30.25 -33.31
C MET A 180 -41.56 -30.11 -31.77
N GLU A 181 -41.97 -31.15 -31.06
CA GLU A 181 -41.95 -31.24 -29.59
C GLU A 181 -40.49 -31.27 -29.08
N ASP A 182 -39.63 -32.11 -29.67
CA ASP A 182 -38.19 -32.16 -29.34
C ASP A 182 -37.47 -30.81 -29.59
N VAL A 183 -37.85 -30.10 -30.65
CA VAL A 183 -37.32 -28.75 -30.95
C VAL A 183 -37.80 -27.73 -29.91
N GLY A 184 -39.05 -27.85 -29.45
CA GLY A 184 -39.62 -27.02 -28.40
C GLY A 184 -38.92 -27.22 -27.05
N ASP A 185 -38.76 -28.47 -26.63
CA ASP A 185 -38.11 -28.84 -25.36
C ASP A 185 -36.65 -28.38 -25.32
N ARG A 186 -35.91 -28.61 -26.43
CA ARG A 186 -34.53 -28.13 -26.55
C ARG A 186 -34.42 -26.62 -26.46
N ARG A 187 -35.38 -25.89 -27.06
CA ARG A 187 -35.43 -24.43 -26.99
C ARG A 187 -35.70 -23.98 -25.55
N GLN A 188 -36.63 -24.62 -24.86
CA GLN A 188 -36.94 -24.30 -23.46
C GLN A 188 -35.72 -24.49 -22.55
N VAL A 189 -35.00 -25.61 -22.69
CA VAL A 189 -33.76 -25.85 -21.92
C VAL A 189 -32.69 -24.79 -22.24
N ALA A 190 -32.54 -24.41 -23.50
CA ALA A 190 -31.60 -23.36 -23.88
C ALA A 190 -31.96 -22.00 -23.24
N GLU A 191 -33.24 -21.63 -23.27
CA GLU A 191 -33.77 -20.40 -22.67
C GLU A 191 -33.60 -20.40 -21.14
N GLU A 192 -33.83 -21.53 -20.47
CA GLU A 192 -33.59 -21.68 -19.02
C GLU A 192 -32.12 -21.49 -18.64
N TRP A 193 -31.20 -22.07 -19.41
CA TRP A 193 -29.75 -21.87 -19.20
C TRP A 193 -29.33 -20.43 -19.45
N ASP A 194 -29.85 -19.79 -20.50
CA ASP A 194 -29.57 -18.38 -20.79
C ASP A 194 -30.07 -17.47 -19.66
N ALA A 195 -31.27 -17.71 -19.14
CA ALA A 195 -31.81 -16.98 -18.00
C ALA A 195 -30.95 -17.15 -16.73
N LYS A 196 -30.44 -18.37 -16.46
CA LYS A 196 -29.54 -18.63 -15.33
C LYS A 196 -28.22 -17.88 -15.47
N MET A 197 -27.61 -17.90 -16.66
CA MET A 197 -26.36 -17.19 -16.94
C MET A 197 -26.56 -15.68 -16.83
N GLU A 198 -27.67 -15.14 -17.34
CA GLU A 198 -28.00 -13.72 -17.20
C GLU A 198 -28.18 -13.32 -15.73
N GLN A 199 -28.89 -14.14 -14.94
CA GLN A 199 -29.03 -13.91 -13.51
C GLN A 199 -27.68 -13.87 -12.79
N LEU A 200 -26.76 -14.79 -13.14
CA LEU A 200 -25.42 -14.81 -12.57
C LEU A 200 -24.62 -13.55 -12.93
N SER A 201 -24.63 -13.15 -14.20
CA SER A 201 -23.98 -11.91 -14.64
C SER A 201 -24.49 -10.69 -13.87
N ARG A 202 -25.81 -10.60 -13.64
CA ARG A 202 -26.41 -9.53 -12.82
C ARG A 202 -25.90 -9.53 -11.38
N VAL A 203 -25.64 -10.70 -10.78
CA VAL A 203 -25.07 -10.80 -9.42
C VAL A 203 -23.66 -10.21 -9.39
N PHE A 204 -22.81 -10.57 -10.36
CA PHE A 204 -21.45 -10.02 -10.48
C PHE A 204 -21.46 -8.50 -10.80
N GLU A 205 -22.38 -8.04 -11.65
CA GLU A 205 -22.60 -6.61 -11.90
C GLU A 205 -23.02 -5.84 -10.66
N SER A 206 -23.97 -6.37 -9.88
CA SER A 206 -24.41 -5.73 -8.64
C SER A 206 -23.29 -5.65 -7.61
N ALA A 207 -22.41 -6.64 -7.54
CA ALA A 207 -21.24 -6.61 -6.67
C ALA A 207 -20.26 -5.50 -7.09
N ARG A 208 -20.00 -5.35 -8.40
CA ARG A 208 -19.17 -4.27 -8.96
C ARG A 208 -19.76 -2.88 -8.73
N ALA A 209 -21.06 -2.70 -8.91
CA ALA A 209 -21.72 -1.41 -8.71
C ALA A 209 -21.59 -0.89 -7.26
N ASN A 210 -21.39 -1.79 -6.29
CA ASN A 210 -21.13 -1.42 -4.91
C ASN A 210 -19.73 -0.78 -4.72
N ASP A 211 -18.75 -1.12 -5.56
CA ASP A 211 -17.40 -0.55 -5.54
C ASP A 211 -17.38 0.92 -6.05
N ASP A 212 -18.38 1.31 -6.85
CA ASP A 212 -18.52 2.65 -7.43
C ASP A 212 -19.30 3.63 -6.53
N LYS A 213 -19.68 3.20 -5.32
CA LYS A 213 -20.34 4.08 -4.35
C LYS A 213 -19.43 5.25 -3.97
N ARG A 214 -20.08 6.37 -3.65
CA ARG A 214 -19.39 7.58 -3.19
C ARG A 214 -18.56 7.24 -1.95
N ARG A 215 -17.28 7.58 -2.05
CA ARG A 215 -16.27 7.44 -1.01
C ARG A 215 -16.34 8.65 -0.10
N GLU A 216 -16.64 8.44 1.17
CA GLU A 216 -16.70 9.51 2.18
C GLU A 216 -15.82 9.10 3.36
N VAL A 217 -14.91 10.00 3.75
CA VAL A 217 -14.08 9.79 4.93
C VAL A 217 -14.81 10.36 6.14
N PRO A 218 -14.92 9.60 7.24
CA PRO A 218 -15.56 10.10 8.44
C PRO A 218 -14.84 11.32 9.02
N GLU A 219 -15.61 12.33 9.43
CA GLU A 219 -15.09 13.57 10.03
C GLU A 219 -14.12 13.30 11.19
N TRP A 220 -14.40 12.29 12.01
CA TRP A 220 -13.57 11.93 13.15
C TRP A 220 -12.16 11.44 12.77
N ALA A 221 -11.93 11.04 11.52
CA ALA A 221 -10.62 10.56 11.04
C ALA A 221 -9.74 11.67 10.45
N ILE A 222 -10.29 12.88 10.31
CA ILE A 222 -9.67 13.98 9.58
C ILE A 222 -9.04 14.95 10.58
N ASP A 223 -7.81 15.36 10.32
CA ASP A 223 -7.10 16.35 11.11
C ASP A 223 -7.60 17.78 10.81
N ASP A 224 -8.03 18.52 11.81
CA ASP A 224 -8.55 19.89 11.63
C ASP A 224 -7.50 20.92 11.17
N ILE A 225 -6.20 20.61 11.30
CA ILE A 225 -5.12 21.51 10.87
C ILE A 225 -4.81 21.30 9.39
N THR A 226 -4.60 20.05 8.98
CA THR A 226 -4.14 19.71 7.63
C THR A 226 -5.24 19.20 6.70
N PHE A 227 -6.41 18.87 7.24
CA PHE A 227 -7.50 18.17 6.55
C PHE A 227 -7.10 16.81 5.98
N ALA A 228 -5.97 16.26 6.42
CA ALA A 228 -5.48 14.95 6.03
C ALA A 228 -5.97 13.87 6.99
N PHE A 229 -5.89 12.61 6.55
CA PHE A 229 -6.22 11.46 7.39
C PHE A 229 -5.23 11.32 8.57
N MET A 230 -5.74 11.13 9.78
CA MET A 230 -4.93 10.97 10.98
C MET A 230 -4.29 9.58 11.08
N VAL A 231 -3.00 9.53 11.39
CA VAL A 231 -2.22 8.30 11.63
C VAL A 231 -1.92 8.14 13.12
N ASP A 232 -1.63 9.24 13.81
CA ASP A 232 -1.31 9.27 15.23
C ASP A 232 -2.06 10.42 15.91
N PRO A 233 -3.37 10.25 16.10
CA PRO A 233 -4.17 11.26 16.77
C PRO A 233 -3.72 11.45 18.22
N VAL A 234 -3.57 12.71 18.61
CA VAL A 234 -3.35 13.15 19.99
C VAL A 234 -4.48 14.07 20.41
N ILE A 235 -4.92 13.91 21.65
CA ILE A 235 -5.96 14.72 22.26
C ILE A 235 -5.33 15.83 23.10
N THR A 236 -5.87 17.04 22.98
CA THR A 236 -5.53 18.21 23.80
C THR A 236 -6.35 18.20 25.10
N VAL A 237 -6.04 19.13 26.01
CA VAL A 237 -6.80 19.32 27.26
C VAL A 237 -8.24 19.78 27.03
N SER A 238 -8.53 20.39 25.88
CA SER A 238 -9.89 20.80 25.48
C SER A 238 -10.73 19.64 24.95
N GLY A 239 -10.11 18.46 24.74
CA GLY A 239 -10.77 17.27 24.21
C GLY A 239 -10.70 17.13 22.69
N GLN A 240 -10.14 18.12 21.98
CA GLN A 240 -9.98 18.05 20.53
C GLN A 240 -8.81 17.11 20.15
N SER A 241 -9.00 16.33 19.09
CA SER A 241 -7.94 15.47 18.56
C SER A 241 -7.35 16.04 17.27
N TYR A 242 -6.03 15.93 17.14
CA TYR A 242 -5.27 16.35 15.97
C TYR A 242 -4.26 15.28 15.59
N GLU A 243 -3.82 15.26 14.33
CA GLU A 243 -2.64 14.48 13.95
C GLU A 243 -1.41 15.01 14.70
N ARG A 244 -0.66 14.13 15.36
CA ARG A 244 0.55 14.50 16.11
C ARG A 244 1.51 15.35 15.29
N ALA A 245 1.76 14.96 14.04
CA ALA A 245 2.69 15.70 13.18
C ALA A 245 2.26 17.16 12.99
N SER A 246 0.97 17.39 12.75
CA SER A 246 0.39 18.70 12.51
C SER A 246 0.42 19.58 13.75
N ILE A 247 -0.09 19.09 14.89
CA ILE A 247 -0.15 19.88 16.12
C ILE A 247 1.24 20.17 16.68
N MET A 248 2.20 19.25 16.54
CA MET A 248 3.58 19.48 16.98
C MET A 248 4.24 20.58 16.16
N GLU A 249 3.98 20.65 14.86
CA GLU A 249 4.48 21.75 14.02
C GLU A 249 3.80 23.09 14.33
N HIS A 250 2.48 23.08 14.58
CA HIS A 250 1.76 24.26 15.04
C HIS A 250 2.35 24.80 16.35
N LEU A 251 2.56 23.94 17.36
CA LEU A 251 3.09 24.32 18.66
C LEU A 251 4.53 24.84 18.63
N ARG A 252 5.33 24.49 17.62
CA ARG A 252 6.65 25.11 17.40
C ARG A 252 6.55 26.57 16.98
N ARG A 253 5.44 26.96 16.35
CA ARG A 253 5.19 28.32 15.84
C ARG A 253 4.34 29.13 16.80
N GLN A 254 3.31 28.52 17.38
CA GLN A 254 2.31 29.14 18.23
C GLN A 254 1.94 28.19 19.39
N PRO A 255 2.32 28.50 20.64
CA PRO A 255 2.09 27.63 21.80
C PRO A 255 0.65 27.75 22.35
N THR A 256 -0.33 27.60 21.47
CA THR A 256 -1.76 27.70 21.79
C THR A 256 -2.54 26.59 21.08
N ASP A 257 -3.65 26.15 21.65
CA ASP A 257 -4.60 25.26 21.00
C ASP A 257 -5.15 25.93 19.72
N PRO A 258 -5.12 25.27 18.54
CA PRO A 258 -5.58 25.85 17.28
C PRO A 258 -7.06 26.30 17.31
N LEU A 259 -7.90 25.59 18.06
CA LEU A 259 -9.34 25.83 18.13
C LEU A 259 -9.67 26.83 19.24
N THR A 260 -9.26 26.55 20.48
CA THR A 260 -9.66 27.36 21.65
C THR A 260 -8.79 28.60 21.86
N ARG A 261 -7.59 28.62 21.24
CA ARG A 261 -6.56 29.66 21.42
C ARG A 261 -6.01 29.75 22.85
N GLU A 262 -6.34 28.79 23.71
CA GLU A 262 -5.78 28.70 25.06
C GLU A 262 -4.32 28.23 25.02
N PRO A 263 -3.50 28.56 26.03
CA PRO A 263 -2.12 28.07 26.11
C PRO A 263 -2.06 26.53 26.07
N LEU A 264 -1.26 25.98 25.18
CA LEU A 264 -1.08 24.53 25.01
C LEU A 264 0.39 24.22 24.80
N ARG A 265 0.92 23.23 25.52
CA ARG A 265 2.30 22.76 25.37
C ARG A 265 2.33 21.33 24.85
N PRO A 266 3.43 20.90 24.20
CA PRO A 266 3.57 19.50 23.77
C PRO A 266 3.41 18.48 24.90
N SER A 267 3.77 18.85 26.14
CA SER A 267 3.60 18.01 27.34
C SER A 267 2.15 17.78 27.73
N ASP A 268 1.23 18.61 27.25
CA ASP A 268 -0.20 18.56 27.57
C ASP A 268 -0.93 17.59 26.61
N LEU A 269 -0.30 17.24 25.48
CA LEU A 269 -0.85 16.28 24.51
C LEU A 269 -0.85 14.86 25.09
N ARG A 270 -1.93 14.12 24.81
CA ARG A 270 -2.06 12.69 25.17
C ARG A 270 -2.36 11.86 23.93
N PRO A 271 -1.74 10.68 23.75
CA PRO A 271 -2.11 9.77 22.66
C PRO A 271 -3.59 9.37 22.76
N ASN A 272 -4.36 9.58 21.68
CA ASN A 272 -5.74 9.10 21.61
C ASN A 272 -5.75 7.68 21.01
N LEU A 273 -5.50 6.68 21.86
CA LEU A 273 -5.33 5.29 21.43
C LEU A 273 -6.59 4.69 20.80
N ALA A 274 -7.77 5.07 21.30
CA ALA A 274 -9.05 4.60 20.76
C ALA A 274 -9.26 5.13 19.33
N LEU A 275 -9.04 6.44 19.13
CA LEU A 275 -9.16 7.05 17.82
C LEU A 275 -8.10 6.53 16.85
N ARG A 276 -6.86 6.32 17.32
CA ARG A 276 -5.79 5.73 16.51
C ARG A 276 -6.20 4.35 15.98
N LYS A 277 -6.76 3.50 16.85
CA LYS A 277 -7.23 2.17 16.46
C LYS A 277 -8.39 2.26 15.44
N ALA A 278 -9.33 3.16 15.66
CA ALA A 278 -10.44 3.38 14.71
C ALA A 278 -9.93 3.87 13.34
N CYS A 279 -8.99 4.82 13.31
CA CYS A 279 -8.34 5.27 12.08
C CYS A 279 -7.60 4.13 11.38
N GLU A 280 -6.90 3.28 12.13
CA GLU A 280 -6.17 2.14 11.56
C GLU A 280 -7.09 1.09 10.95
N GLU A 281 -8.13 0.66 11.68
CA GLU A 281 -9.14 -0.29 11.17
C GLU A 281 -9.84 0.26 9.92
N PHE A 282 -10.25 1.54 9.96
CA PHE A 282 -10.89 2.18 8.82
C PHE A 282 -9.96 2.21 7.60
N LEU A 283 -8.69 2.57 7.77
CA LEU A 283 -7.74 2.69 6.67
C LEU A 283 -7.31 1.34 6.09
N ASP A 284 -7.29 0.29 6.91
CA ASP A 284 -7.00 -1.07 6.43
C ASP A 284 -8.10 -1.58 5.48
N GLU A 285 -9.36 -1.22 5.74
CA GLU A 285 -10.49 -1.53 4.86
C GLU A 285 -10.62 -0.52 3.70
N ASN A 286 -10.24 0.73 3.93
CA ASN A 286 -10.48 1.87 3.05
C ASN A 286 -9.18 2.62 2.73
N GLY A 287 -8.16 1.92 2.21
CA GLY A 287 -6.86 2.54 1.92
C GLY A 287 -6.92 3.68 0.90
N TRP A 288 -8.01 3.78 0.11
CA TRP A 288 -8.30 4.93 -0.74
C TRP A 288 -8.50 6.25 0.03
N ALA A 289 -8.82 6.18 1.33
CA ALA A 289 -9.08 7.34 2.18
C ALA A 289 -7.84 8.22 2.42
N VAL A 290 -6.65 7.77 2.00
CA VAL A 290 -5.43 8.58 2.07
C VAL A 290 -5.51 9.86 1.22
N ASP A 291 -6.16 9.79 0.05
CA ASP A 291 -6.22 10.88 -0.94
C ASP A 291 -7.66 11.38 -1.20
N TRP A 292 -8.51 11.33 -0.16
CA TRP A 292 -9.94 11.59 -0.28
C TRP A 292 -10.31 13.03 -0.63
#